data_AF-A0A5C6YQJ0-F1
#
_entry.id   AF-A0A5C6YQJ0-F1
#
_cell.length_a   1.000
_cell.length_b   1.000
_cell.length_c   1.000
_cell.angle_alpha   90.00
_cell.angle_beta   90.00
_cell.angle_gamma   90.00
#
_symmetry.space_group_name_H-M   'P 1'
#
loop_
_entity.id
_entity.type
_entity.pdbx_description
1 polymer ?
#
loop_
_entity_poly.entity_id
_entity_poly.type
_entity_poly.pdbx_seq_one_letter_code
_entity_poly.pdbx_strand_id
1 'polypeptide(L)'
;MLVISDSTPRNHASAKALMEGLLPGCPEAGHFGLPAGQHDPLFQGSAGSDEEVSPDAVKRRDRIPKDGLDELQAVLIGGAREADRQAARASGHQLLVDQADPRKPMGTLAENLMLEYVEGLPAPAWGRLDESGIGRIVELHNAAFAQQWKDDPVAARRRASDLLARI
;
A
#
# COMPACT_ATOMS: atom_id res chain seq x y z
N MET A 1 2.36 -22.01 21.10
CA MET A 1 2.62 -21.30 19.83
C MET A 1 2.70 -19.81 20.15
N LEU A 2 3.66 -19.09 19.56
CA LEU A 2 3.86 -17.66 19.80
C LEU A 2 3.69 -16.90 18.49
N VAL A 3 2.82 -15.90 18.49
CA VAL A 3 2.70 -14.92 17.39
C VAL A 3 3.30 -13.60 17.85
N ILE A 4 4.23 -13.07 17.05
CA ILE A 4 4.86 -11.77 17.27
C ILE A 4 4.28 -10.80 16.25
N SER A 5 3.89 -9.60 16.67
CA SER A 5 3.35 -8.57 15.80
C SER A 5 4.02 -7.23 16.01
N ASP A 6 4.00 -6.40 14.97
CA ASP A 6 4.28 -4.96 15.09
C ASP A 6 3.34 -4.29 16.11
N SER A 7 3.76 -3.14 16.64
CA SER A 7 3.10 -2.43 17.73
C SER A 7 1.81 -1.70 17.32
N THR A 8 1.44 -1.67 16.04
CA THR A 8 0.24 -0.92 15.65
C THR A 8 -1.05 -1.64 16.06
N PRO A 9 -2.14 -0.90 16.36
CA PRO A 9 -3.41 -1.53 16.77
C PRO A 9 -3.95 -2.57 15.77
N ARG A 10 -3.81 -2.31 14.46
CA ARG A 10 -4.23 -3.25 13.41
C ARG A 10 -3.42 -4.55 13.44
N ASN A 11 -2.13 -4.49 13.76
CA ASN A 11 -1.26 -5.66 13.83
C ASN A 11 -1.55 -6.50 15.08
N HIS A 12 -1.80 -5.87 16.23
CA HIS A 12 -2.26 -6.57 17.44
C HIS A 12 -3.60 -7.28 17.21
N ALA A 13 -4.57 -6.56 16.63
CA ALA A 13 -5.88 -7.13 16.32
C ALA A 13 -5.76 -8.32 15.35
N SER A 14 -4.93 -8.20 14.31
CA SER A 14 -4.69 -9.27 13.34
C SER A 14 -4.03 -10.49 13.98
N ALA A 15 -3.03 -10.30 14.84
CA ALA A 15 -2.38 -11.38 15.57
C ALA A 15 -3.36 -12.12 16.49
N LYS A 16 -4.20 -11.38 17.21
CA LYS A 16 -5.24 -11.97 18.06
C LYS A 16 -6.25 -12.78 17.23
N ALA A 17 -6.77 -12.21 16.14
CA ALA A 17 -7.73 -12.88 15.26
C ALA A 17 -7.14 -14.16 14.64
N LEU A 18 -5.88 -14.14 14.22
CA LEU A 18 -5.18 -15.32 13.73
C LEU A 18 -5.10 -16.43 14.80
N MET A 19 -4.77 -16.07 16.04
CA MET A 19 -4.69 -17.02 17.15
C MET A 19 -6.05 -17.62 17.50
N GLU A 20 -7.11 -16.79 17.54
CA GLU A 20 -8.48 -17.24 17.80
C GLU A 20 -8.98 -18.23 16.73
N GLY A 21 -8.61 -18.02 15.46
CA GLY A 21 -8.97 -18.92 14.37
C GLY A 21 -8.15 -20.22 14.33
N LEU A 22 -6.85 -20.15 14.60
CA LEU A 22 -5.95 -21.31 14.48
C LEU A 22 -5.99 -22.23 15.72
N LEU A 23 -6.16 -21.67 16.91
CA LEU A 23 -6.14 -22.39 18.20
C LEU A 23 -7.31 -21.94 19.10
N PRO A 24 -8.56 -22.20 18.70
CA PRO A 24 -9.73 -21.73 19.44
C PRO A 24 -9.77 -22.32 20.86
N GLY A 25 -9.84 -21.46 21.86
CA GLY A 25 -9.96 -21.84 23.28
C GLY A 25 -8.65 -22.34 23.93
N CYS A 26 -7.50 -22.24 23.26
CA CYS A 26 -6.22 -22.63 23.84
C CYS A 26 -5.63 -21.50 24.71
N PRO A 27 -5.50 -21.66 26.04
CA PRO A 27 -4.96 -20.62 26.92
C PRO A 27 -3.44 -20.44 26.79
N GLU A 28 -2.74 -21.43 26.24
CA GLU A 28 -1.28 -21.44 26.03
C GLU A 28 -0.85 -20.71 24.76
N ALA A 29 -1.82 -20.29 23.96
CA ALA A 29 -1.61 -19.54 22.73
C ALA A 29 -1.31 -18.08 23.08
N GLY A 30 -0.08 -17.64 22.77
CA GLY A 30 0.41 -16.32 23.18
C GLY A 30 0.60 -15.37 22.01
N HIS A 31 0.30 -14.09 22.25
CA HIS A 31 0.66 -12.96 21.40
C HIS A 31 1.72 -12.11 22.12
N PHE A 32 2.73 -11.66 21.38
CA PHE A 32 3.71 -10.68 21.84
C PHE A 32 3.79 -9.51 20.86
N GLY A 33 3.78 -8.29 21.39
CA GLY A 33 4.00 -7.06 20.65
C GLY A 33 4.34 -5.94 21.64
N LEU A 34 5.11 -4.95 21.19
CA LEU A 34 5.37 -3.77 22.00
C LEU A 34 4.07 -2.98 22.26
N PRO A 35 4.00 -2.16 23.33
CA PRO A 35 2.89 -1.25 23.56
C PRO A 35 2.50 -0.44 22.33
N ALA A 36 1.20 -0.21 22.17
CA ALA A 36 0.67 0.45 20.98
C ALA A 36 1.28 1.84 20.78
N GLY A 37 1.78 2.09 19.57
CA GLY A 37 2.43 3.36 19.21
C GLY A 37 3.92 3.46 19.54
N GLN A 38 4.52 2.42 20.13
CA GLN A 38 5.98 2.35 20.30
C GLN A 38 6.66 1.96 18.98
N HIS A 39 7.82 2.55 18.67
CA HIS A 39 8.62 2.12 17.52
C HIS A 39 9.12 0.69 17.73
N ASP A 40 8.76 -0.22 16.84
CA ASP A 40 9.26 -1.59 16.85
C ASP A 40 10.32 -1.78 15.77
N PRO A 41 11.63 -1.81 16.11
CA PRO A 41 12.69 -1.88 15.13
C PRO A 41 12.66 -3.18 14.31
N LEU A 42 12.02 -4.23 14.82
CA LEU A 42 11.87 -5.49 14.08
C LEU A 42 11.02 -5.32 12.81
N PHE A 43 9.92 -4.56 12.91
CA PHE A 43 8.95 -4.43 11.82
C PHE A 43 9.04 -3.08 11.08
N GLN A 44 9.55 -2.06 11.77
CA GLN A 44 9.60 -0.68 11.27
C GLN A 44 11.02 -0.27 10.84
N GLY A 45 12.00 -1.18 10.98
CA GLY A 45 13.40 -0.94 10.65
C GLY A 45 14.10 0.04 11.60
N SER A 46 15.33 0.42 11.25
CA SER A 46 16.08 1.42 12.01
C SER A 46 15.45 2.82 11.90
N ALA A 47 15.54 3.63 12.96
CA ALA A 47 15.15 5.04 12.92
C ALA A 47 15.83 5.76 11.75
N GLY A 48 15.09 6.58 11.00
CA GLY A 48 15.57 7.27 9.79
C GLY A 48 15.57 6.44 8.50
N SER A 49 15.05 5.21 8.51
CA SER A 49 14.96 4.35 7.32
C SER A 49 14.06 4.88 6.20
N ASP A 50 13.17 5.84 6.50
CA ASP A 50 12.29 6.49 5.53
C ASP A 50 12.94 7.69 4.80
N GLU A 51 14.04 8.24 5.33
CA GLU A 51 14.63 9.51 4.87
C GLU A 51 15.81 9.34 3.90
N GLU A 52 16.53 8.22 3.98
CA GLU A 52 17.68 7.92 3.11
C GLU A 52 17.30 6.93 2.01
N VAL A 53 16.65 7.46 0.98
CA VAL A 53 16.61 6.81 -0.33
C VAL A 53 17.98 7.00 -0.99
N SER A 54 18.54 5.97 -1.63
CA SER A 54 19.79 6.10 -2.36
C SER A 54 19.70 7.29 -3.35
N PRO A 55 20.69 8.18 -3.45
CA PRO A 55 20.71 9.21 -4.48
C PRO A 55 20.68 8.62 -5.90
N ASP A 56 21.05 7.34 -6.04
CA ASP A 56 20.96 6.56 -7.28
C ASP A 56 19.62 5.80 -7.43
N ALA A 57 18.69 5.91 -6.47
CA ALA A 57 17.37 5.30 -6.60
C ALA A 57 16.61 6.00 -7.74
N VAL A 58 16.72 5.41 -8.92
CA VAL A 58 16.10 5.97 -10.10
C VAL A 58 14.59 5.94 -9.91
N LYS A 59 13.95 7.11 -9.92
CA LYS A 59 12.49 7.22 -10.02
C LYS A 59 12.08 6.80 -11.43
N ARG A 60 11.73 5.52 -11.59
CA ARG A 60 11.44 4.89 -12.89
C ARG A 60 9.98 5.07 -13.26
N ARG A 61 9.62 6.26 -13.77
CA ARG A 61 8.27 6.51 -14.28
C ARG A 61 7.88 5.54 -15.39
N ASP A 62 8.85 5.07 -16.17
CA ASP A 62 8.69 4.02 -17.19
C ASP A 62 8.24 2.67 -16.63
N ARG A 63 8.40 2.43 -15.32
CA ARG A 63 7.91 1.23 -14.63
C ARG A 63 6.51 1.39 -14.04
N ILE A 64 5.85 2.53 -14.25
CA ILE A 64 4.45 2.71 -13.84
C ILE A 64 3.55 2.15 -14.95
N PRO A 65 2.67 1.17 -14.66
CA PRO A 65 1.72 0.65 -15.64
C PRO A 65 0.82 1.78 -16.16
N LYS A 66 1.01 2.17 -17.42
CA LYS A 66 0.28 3.29 -18.03
C LYS A 66 -1.22 3.04 -18.06
N ASP A 67 -1.62 1.83 -18.47
CA ASP A 67 -3.03 1.46 -18.60
C ASP A 67 -3.73 1.50 -17.23
N GLY A 68 -3.09 0.97 -16.19
CA GLY A 68 -3.59 1.06 -14.82
C GLY A 68 -3.70 2.52 -14.34
N LEU A 69 -2.72 3.37 -14.65
CA LEU A 69 -2.74 4.79 -14.24
C LEU A 69 -3.85 5.56 -14.95
N ASP A 70 -4.06 5.29 -16.24
CA ASP A 70 -5.15 5.88 -17.04
C ASP A 70 -6.53 5.37 -16.56
N GLU A 71 -6.65 4.10 -16.17
CA GLU A 71 -7.86 3.50 -15.57
C GLU A 71 -8.18 4.11 -14.20
N LEU A 72 -7.20 4.18 -13.29
CA LEU A 72 -7.37 4.85 -11.99
C LEU A 72 -7.77 6.32 -12.17
N GLN A 73 -7.14 7.03 -13.12
CA GLN A 73 -7.52 8.41 -13.44
C GLN A 73 -8.98 8.50 -13.88
N ALA A 74 -9.44 7.59 -14.73
CA ALA A 74 -10.82 7.58 -15.22
C ALA A 74 -11.82 7.32 -14.09
N VAL A 75 -11.49 6.44 -13.15
CA VAL A 75 -12.32 6.15 -11.97
C VAL A 75 -12.50 7.39 -11.10
N LEU A 76 -11.42 8.14 -10.86
CA LEU A 76 -11.42 9.34 -10.01
C LEU A 76 -12.26 10.49 -10.56
N ILE A 77 -12.26 10.68 -11.89
CA ILE A 77 -13.02 11.76 -12.54
C ILE A 77 -14.36 11.29 -13.13
N GLY A 78 -14.64 9.99 -13.08
CA GLY A 78 -15.88 9.40 -13.62
C GLY A 78 -15.95 9.34 -15.15
N GLY A 79 -14.81 9.30 -15.86
CA GLY A 79 -14.77 9.26 -17.32
C GLY A 79 -13.37 9.04 -17.89
N ALA A 80 -13.28 8.31 -19.00
CA ALA A 80 -12.00 7.91 -19.61
C ALA A 80 -11.55 8.82 -20.78
N ARG A 81 -12.42 9.70 -21.27
CA ARG A 81 -12.14 10.48 -22.49
C ARG A 81 -11.31 11.71 -22.16
N GLU A 82 -10.58 12.23 -23.15
CA GLU A 82 -9.83 13.48 -22.97
C GLU A 82 -10.76 14.66 -22.65
N ALA A 83 -11.99 14.67 -23.17
CA ALA A 83 -12.98 15.68 -22.79
C ALA A 83 -13.30 15.66 -21.28
N ASP A 84 -13.34 14.49 -20.65
CA ASP A 84 -13.59 14.34 -19.21
C ASP A 84 -12.39 14.88 -18.41
N ARG A 85 -11.16 14.61 -18.89
CA ARG A 85 -9.92 15.16 -18.31
C ARG A 85 -9.83 16.68 -18.45
N GLN A 86 -10.18 17.22 -19.62
CA GLN A 86 -10.22 18.66 -19.85
C GLN A 86 -11.24 19.35 -18.94
N ALA A 87 -12.43 18.78 -18.79
CA ALA A 87 -13.44 19.29 -17.87
C ALA A 87 -12.91 19.30 -16.42
N ALA A 88 -12.30 18.20 -15.96
CA ALA A 88 -11.71 18.13 -14.64
C ALA A 88 -10.60 19.18 -14.41
N ARG A 89 -9.72 19.39 -15.40
CA ARG A 89 -8.71 20.46 -15.35
C ARG A 89 -9.34 21.85 -15.30
N ALA A 90 -10.36 22.10 -16.13
CA ALA A 90 -11.06 23.39 -16.16
C ALA A 90 -11.78 23.69 -14.83
N SER A 91 -12.20 22.65 -14.11
CA SER A 91 -12.75 22.74 -12.74
C SER A 91 -11.67 22.84 -11.64
N GLY A 92 -10.38 22.91 -12.00
CA GLY A 92 -9.28 23.09 -11.06
C GLY A 92 -8.76 21.81 -10.41
N HIS A 93 -9.17 20.63 -10.88
CA HIS A 93 -8.64 19.37 -10.36
C HIS A 93 -7.23 19.09 -10.89
N GLN A 94 -6.35 18.62 -10.00
CA GLN A 94 -5.07 18.05 -10.39
C GLN A 94 -5.26 16.58 -10.79
N LEU A 95 -4.82 16.22 -12.00
CA LEU A 95 -4.91 14.86 -12.50
C LEU A 95 -3.67 14.05 -12.10
N LEU A 96 -3.85 12.79 -11.69
CA LEU A 96 -2.76 11.86 -11.40
C LEU A 96 -1.81 11.71 -12.59
N VAL A 97 -2.36 11.60 -13.80
CA VAL A 97 -1.57 11.42 -15.04
C VAL A 97 -0.65 12.60 -15.34
N ASP A 98 -0.98 13.80 -14.86
CA ASP A 98 -0.23 15.03 -15.09
C ASP A 98 0.88 15.27 -14.04
N GLN A 99 0.82 14.59 -12.89
CA GLN A 99 1.80 14.77 -11.83
C GLN A 99 3.16 14.27 -12.27
N ALA A 100 4.24 14.99 -11.95
CA ALA A 100 5.61 14.58 -12.26
C ALA A 100 6.01 13.24 -11.58
N ASP A 101 5.55 13.03 -10.35
CA ASP A 101 5.76 11.81 -9.56
C ASP A 101 4.43 11.34 -8.94
N PRO A 102 3.61 10.54 -9.66
CA PRO A 102 2.29 10.11 -9.18
C PRO A 102 2.37 8.92 -8.21
N ARG A 103 3.57 8.41 -7.88
CA ARG A 103 3.71 7.09 -7.23
C ARG A 103 3.04 7.00 -5.87
N LYS A 104 3.23 8.01 -5.02
CA LYS A 104 2.58 8.06 -3.70
C LYS A 104 1.05 8.12 -3.83
N PRO A 105 0.45 9.11 -4.50
CA PRO A 105 -1.00 9.19 -4.59
C PRO A 105 -1.63 8.03 -5.36
N MET A 106 -1.03 7.54 -6.45
CA MET A 106 -1.56 6.39 -7.19
C MET A 106 -1.56 5.11 -6.34
N GLY A 107 -0.49 4.85 -5.58
CA GLY A 107 -0.39 3.66 -4.75
C GLY A 107 -1.34 3.69 -3.55
N THR A 108 -1.52 4.86 -2.94
CA THR A 108 -2.48 5.05 -1.85
C THR A 108 -3.93 4.94 -2.33
N LEU A 109 -4.27 5.57 -3.45
CA LEU A 109 -5.65 5.51 -3.98
C LEU A 109 -5.99 4.09 -4.45
N ALA A 110 -5.07 3.40 -5.15
CA ALA A 110 -5.26 2.02 -5.53
C ALA A 110 -5.52 1.10 -4.32
N GLU A 111 -4.73 1.26 -3.26
CA GLU A 111 -4.90 0.50 -2.01
C GLU A 111 -6.25 0.79 -1.37
N ASN A 112 -6.65 2.07 -1.26
CA ASN A 112 -7.94 2.42 -0.66
C ASN A 112 -9.11 1.76 -1.42
N LEU A 113 -9.09 1.79 -2.76
CA LEU A 113 -10.14 1.16 -3.58
C LEU A 113 -10.15 -0.37 -3.45
N MET A 114 -8.98 -1.00 -3.27
CA MET A 114 -8.89 -2.42 -2.95
C MET A 114 -9.46 -2.72 -1.56
N LEU A 115 -9.15 -1.87 -0.57
CA LEU A 115 -9.69 -2.00 0.80
C LEU A 115 -11.22 -1.88 0.81
N GLU A 116 -11.80 -0.98 0.03
CA GLU A 116 -13.26 -0.89 -0.15
C GLU A 116 -13.86 -2.21 -0.68
N TYR A 117 -13.18 -2.85 -1.64
CA TYR A 117 -13.60 -4.12 -2.21
C TYR A 117 -13.52 -5.27 -1.19
N VAL A 118 -12.39 -5.44 -0.50
CA VAL A 118 -12.21 -6.54 0.46
C VAL A 118 -13.02 -6.37 1.75
N GLU A 119 -13.36 -5.13 2.11
CA GLU A 119 -14.32 -4.85 3.20
C GLU A 119 -15.76 -5.23 2.81
N GLY A 120 -16.05 -5.39 1.51
CA GLY A 120 -17.38 -5.71 1.03
C GLY A 120 -18.32 -4.50 0.98
N LEU A 121 -17.79 -3.29 0.77
CA LEU A 121 -18.62 -2.11 0.56
C LEU A 121 -19.53 -2.30 -0.68
N PRO A 122 -20.74 -1.73 -0.70
CA PRO A 122 -21.73 -2.03 -1.74
C PRO A 122 -21.38 -1.48 -3.14
N ALA A 123 -20.48 -0.49 -3.23
CA ALA A 123 -20.09 0.12 -4.50
C ALA A 123 -18.62 0.62 -4.43
N PRO A 124 -17.64 -0.30 -4.32
CA PRO A 124 -16.23 0.08 -4.28
C PRO A 124 -15.85 0.82 -5.56
N ALA A 125 -14.97 1.81 -5.45
CA ALA A 125 -14.61 2.68 -6.58
C ALA A 125 -15.83 3.33 -7.24
N TRP A 126 -16.85 3.67 -6.43
CA TRP A 126 -18.15 4.19 -6.87
C TRP A 126 -18.89 3.26 -7.87
N GLY A 127 -18.60 1.95 -7.84
CA GLY A 127 -19.15 0.96 -8.78
C GLY A 127 -18.59 1.05 -10.19
N ARG A 128 -17.46 1.76 -10.39
CA ARG A 128 -16.83 1.96 -11.71
C ARG A 128 -15.84 0.87 -12.09
N LEU A 129 -15.46 0.01 -11.14
CA LEU A 129 -14.58 -1.13 -11.36
C LEU A 129 -15.27 -2.41 -10.91
N ASP A 130 -15.03 -3.48 -11.67
CA ASP A 130 -15.27 -4.85 -11.23
C ASP A 130 -14.02 -5.42 -10.52
N GLU A 131 -14.10 -6.66 -10.06
CA GLU A 131 -12.97 -7.36 -9.41
C GLU A 131 -11.71 -7.36 -10.28
N SER A 132 -11.85 -7.54 -11.60
CA SER A 132 -10.72 -7.52 -12.52
C SER A 132 -10.07 -6.13 -12.60
N GLY A 133 -10.89 -5.07 -12.57
CA GLY A 133 -10.44 -3.69 -12.54
C GLY A 133 -9.73 -3.33 -11.24
N ILE A 134 -10.25 -3.79 -10.09
CA ILE A 134 -9.57 -3.66 -8.80
C ILE A 134 -8.21 -4.35 -8.85
N GLY A 135 -8.13 -5.58 -9.38
CA GLY A 135 -6.88 -6.31 -9.55
C GLY A 135 -5.83 -5.55 -10.38
N ARG A 136 -6.25 -4.92 -11.50
CA ARG A 136 -5.35 -4.10 -12.33
C ARG A 136 -4.85 -2.85 -11.61
N ILE A 137 -5.71 -2.10 -10.92
CA ILE A 137 -5.26 -0.88 -10.24
C ILE A 137 -4.34 -1.19 -9.05
N VAL A 138 -4.48 -2.35 -8.39
CA VAL A 138 -3.56 -2.80 -7.33
C VAL A 138 -2.12 -2.97 -7.85
N GLU A 139 -1.92 -3.24 -9.14
CA GLU A 139 -0.58 -3.25 -9.73
C GLU A 139 0.13 -1.90 -9.60
N LEU A 140 -0.61 -0.78 -9.53
CA LEU A 140 -0.04 0.54 -9.26
C LEU A 140 0.51 0.65 -7.84
N HIS A 141 -0.18 0.08 -6.85
CA HIS A 141 0.33 -0.02 -5.48
C HIS A 141 1.62 -0.84 -5.46
N ASN A 142 1.63 -2.00 -6.13
CA ASN A 142 2.81 -2.86 -6.21
C ASN A 142 3.99 -2.15 -6.89
N ALA A 143 3.74 -1.41 -7.98
CA ALA A 143 4.77 -0.63 -8.67
C ALA A 143 5.30 0.51 -7.79
N ALA A 144 4.44 1.21 -7.06
CA ALA A 144 4.84 2.24 -6.11
C ALA A 144 5.71 1.65 -4.98
N PHE A 145 5.26 0.55 -4.38
CA PHE A 145 5.97 -0.14 -3.31
C PHE A 145 7.33 -0.69 -3.77
N ALA A 146 7.38 -1.31 -4.95
CA ALA A 146 8.61 -1.84 -5.52
C ALA A 146 9.65 -0.72 -5.70
N GLN A 147 9.25 0.38 -6.32
CA GLN A 147 10.15 1.51 -6.56
C GLN A 147 10.52 2.29 -5.29
N GLN A 148 9.70 2.24 -4.24
CA GLN A 148 9.99 2.90 -2.97
C GLN A 148 10.92 2.07 -2.09
N TRP A 149 10.74 0.74 -2.05
CA TRP A 149 11.38 -0.11 -1.05
C TRP A 149 12.17 -1.29 -1.59
N LYS A 150 11.72 -1.93 -2.68
CA LYS A 150 12.33 -3.19 -3.15
C LYS A 150 13.47 -2.96 -4.14
N ASP A 151 13.28 -2.02 -5.04
CA ASP A 151 14.22 -1.72 -6.13
C ASP A 151 15.45 -0.95 -5.66
N ASP A 152 15.42 -0.38 -4.45
CA ASP A 152 16.56 0.24 -3.78
C ASP A 152 17.12 -0.74 -2.73
N PRO A 153 18.26 -1.42 -3.01
CA PRO A 153 18.87 -2.36 -2.07
C PRO A 153 19.28 -1.73 -0.74
N VAL A 154 19.59 -0.43 -0.70
CA VAL A 154 19.97 0.27 0.53
C VAL A 154 18.73 0.44 1.42
N ALA A 155 17.63 0.92 0.84
CA ALA A 155 16.35 1.04 1.54
C ALA A 155 15.85 -0.33 2.01
N ALA A 156 15.87 -1.33 1.13
CA ALA A 156 15.47 -2.71 1.45
C ALA A 156 16.26 -3.27 2.63
N ARG A 157 17.59 -3.14 2.60
CA ARG A 157 18.46 -3.64 3.67
C ARG A 157 18.17 -2.95 5.00
N ARG A 158 18.06 -1.62 5.04
CA ARG A 158 17.81 -0.89 6.29
C ARG A 158 16.47 -1.21 6.91
N ARG A 159 15.44 -1.40 6.08
CA ARG A 159 14.08 -1.67 6.56
C ARG A 159 13.88 -3.13 6.98
N ALA A 160 14.54 -4.08 6.32
CA ALA A 160 14.24 -5.50 6.47
C ALA A 160 15.34 -6.36 7.11
N SER A 161 16.56 -5.87 7.34
CA SER A 161 17.66 -6.72 7.86
C SER A 161 17.33 -7.37 9.20
N ASP A 162 16.70 -6.63 10.10
CA ASP A 162 16.33 -7.14 11.43
C ASP A 162 15.27 -8.24 11.32
N LEU A 163 14.28 -8.07 10.44
CA LEU A 163 13.27 -9.09 10.19
C LEU A 163 13.88 -10.32 9.49
N LEU A 164 14.75 -10.11 8.50
CA LEU A 164 15.43 -11.17 7.77
C LEU A 164 16.32 -12.03 8.68
N ALA A 165 16.94 -11.44 9.69
CA ALA A 165 17.75 -12.17 10.67
C ALA A 165 16.94 -13.09 11.60
N ARG A 166 15.60 -13.07 11.52
CA ARG A 166 14.67 -13.80 12.41
C ARG A 166 13.69 -14.72 11.67
N ILE A 167 13.85 -14.89 10.36
CA ILE A 167 13.11 -15.85 9.53
C ILE A 167 14.06 -16.94 9.02
#